data_AF-A0A0L0BQD0-F1
#
_entry.id   AF-A0A0L0BQD0-F1
#
_cell.length_a   1.000
_cell.length_b   1.000
_cell.length_c   1.000
_cell.angle_alpha   90.00
_cell.angle_beta   90.00
_cell.angle_gamma   90.00
#
_symmetry.space_group_name_H-M   'P 1'
#
loop_
_entity.id
_entity.type
_entity.pdbx_description
1 polymer ?
#
loop_
_entity_poly.entity_id
_entity_poly.type
_entity_poly.pdbx_seq_one_letter_code
_entity_poly.pdbx_strand_id
1 'polypeptide(L)'
;MKSQQLKSVKIRQTKKFLCLGVIGLALILLLVVYASTAATNEKDMAPCIFCDIVAGKSPNTKLEVETDEYVIFKDIKPASTYHYLCVTKRHIESLKVMTKEDIPLVNRMEEGLKGFFKSQDIDLNDALFGFHMPPFISVKHLHMHGIAPRSNMSWTNSFMFKPSSYWFKTVEDARQWSFVDNQITRKKTMVFCVFCDIIKGKSPSTKIEVETEEYVIFKDIKPASKYHYLCVTKRHIECLTAMSKDDIALVNQMAEGLQRFFKSLNIDLNEALMGFHMPPIISVYHLHMHGIAPGTDMSSHDRYLFKTPSYWFKTVEETNQYLASKS
;
A
#
# COMPACT_ATOMS: atom_id res chain seq x y z
N MET A 1 14.81 -25.40 -75.25
CA MET A 1 13.87 -24.54 -74.48
C MET A 1 12.96 -25.28 -73.48
N LYS A 2 12.65 -26.58 -73.63
CA LYS A 2 11.80 -27.33 -72.66
C LYS A 2 12.46 -27.71 -71.32
N SER A 3 13.79 -27.80 -71.21
CA SER A 3 14.48 -28.26 -69.99
C SER A 3 14.64 -27.20 -68.89
N GLN A 4 14.66 -25.91 -69.23
CA GLN A 4 14.74 -24.81 -68.25
C GLN A 4 13.39 -24.55 -67.56
N GLN A 5 12.27 -24.80 -68.24
CA GLN A 5 10.92 -24.59 -67.71
C GLN A 5 10.51 -25.68 -66.68
N LEU A 6 10.94 -26.93 -66.87
CA LEU A 6 10.69 -28.02 -65.92
C LEU A 6 11.48 -27.87 -64.61
N LYS A 7 12.70 -27.31 -64.65
CA LYS A 7 13.51 -27.04 -63.45
C LYS A 7 12.89 -25.94 -62.58
N SER A 8 12.33 -24.88 -63.17
CA SER A 8 11.74 -23.78 -62.41
C SER A 8 10.43 -24.17 -61.70
N VAL A 9 9.61 -25.04 -62.30
CA VAL A 9 8.37 -25.54 -61.70
C VAL A 9 8.65 -26.47 -60.51
N LYS A 10 9.64 -27.38 -60.63
CA LYS A 10 10.02 -28.31 -59.56
C LYS A 10 10.57 -27.58 -58.32
N ILE A 11 11.36 -26.52 -58.52
CA ILE A 11 11.90 -25.66 -57.44
C ILE A 11 10.79 -24.86 -56.75
N ARG A 12 9.78 -24.40 -57.52
CA ARG A 12 8.66 -23.62 -56.97
C ARG A 12 7.69 -24.47 -56.15
N GLN A 13 7.50 -25.74 -56.52
CA GLN A 13 6.70 -26.70 -55.73
C GLN A 13 7.41 -27.10 -54.44
N THR A 14 8.71 -27.43 -54.48
CA THR A 14 9.47 -27.79 -53.27
C THR A 14 9.55 -26.65 -52.25
N LYS A 15 9.66 -25.39 -52.69
CA LYS A 15 9.58 -24.22 -51.79
C LYS A 15 8.21 -24.02 -51.14
N LYS A 16 7.10 -24.38 -51.81
CA LYS A 16 5.75 -24.33 -51.23
C LYS A 16 5.55 -25.38 -50.13
N PHE A 17 6.04 -26.60 -50.33
CA PHE A 17 5.95 -27.65 -49.31
C PHE A 17 6.85 -27.36 -48.09
N LEU A 18 8.03 -26.75 -48.31
CA LEU A 18 8.91 -26.34 -47.21
C LEU A 18 8.29 -25.19 -46.38
N CYS A 19 7.65 -24.19 -47.01
CA CYS A 19 6.94 -23.12 -46.28
C CYS A 19 5.74 -23.64 -45.50
N LEU A 20 4.94 -24.56 -46.05
CA LEU A 20 3.81 -25.17 -45.34
C LEU A 20 4.27 -26.01 -44.14
N GLY A 21 5.39 -26.73 -44.27
CA GLY A 21 6.00 -27.48 -43.17
C GLY A 21 6.53 -26.60 -42.03
N VAL A 22 7.16 -25.47 -42.36
CA VAL A 22 7.67 -24.50 -41.37
C VAL A 22 6.53 -23.76 -40.68
N ILE A 23 5.45 -23.40 -41.40
CA ILE A 23 4.25 -22.79 -40.80
C ILE A 23 3.52 -23.79 -39.90
N GLY A 24 3.41 -25.06 -40.31
CA GLY A 24 2.84 -26.13 -39.49
C GLY A 24 3.64 -26.38 -38.21
N LEU A 25 4.98 -26.44 -38.31
CA LEU A 25 5.87 -26.56 -37.15
C LEU A 25 5.79 -25.33 -36.24
N ALA A 26 5.71 -24.12 -36.78
CA ALA A 26 5.56 -22.89 -36.01
C ALA A 26 4.20 -22.82 -35.30
N LEU A 27 3.12 -23.27 -35.93
CA LEU A 27 1.78 -23.35 -35.31
C LEU A 27 1.71 -24.44 -34.24
N ILE A 28 2.37 -25.59 -34.44
CA ILE A 28 2.51 -26.62 -33.41
C ILE A 28 3.35 -26.09 -32.25
N LEU A 29 4.44 -25.38 -32.52
CA LEU A 29 5.27 -24.76 -31.47
C LEU A 29 4.48 -23.68 -30.71
N LEU A 30 3.67 -22.87 -31.42
CA LEU A 30 2.75 -21.89 -30.82
C LEU A 30 1.66 -22.56 -30.00
N LEU A 31 1.10 -23.69 -30.44
CA LEU A 31 0.13 -24.47 -29.69
C LEU A 31 0.75 -25.15 -28.47
N VAL A 32 1.99 -25.64 -28.58
CA VAL A 32 2.74 -26.22 -27.45
C VAL A 32 3.12 -25.14 -26.46
N VAL A 33 3.55 -23.96 -26.92
CA VAL A 33 3.81 -22.80 -26.06
C VAL A 33 2.51 -22.32 -25.40
N TYR A 34 1.41 -22.22 -26.15
CA TYR A 34 0.09 -21.84 -25.63
C TYR A 34 -0.46 -22.87 -24.63
N ALA A 35 -0.31 -24.17 -24.90
CA ALA A 35 -0.67 -25.23 -23.96
C ALA A 35 0.23 -25.24 -22.72
N SER A 36 1.51 -24.90 -22.87
CA SER A 36 2.47 -24.76 -21.77
C SER A 36 2.23 -23.50 -20.93
N THR A 37 1.68 -22.43 -21.52
CA THR A 37 1.27 -21.23 -20.77
C THR A 37 -0.14 -21.33 -20.21
N ALA A 38 -1.03 -22.11 -20.83
CA ALA A 38 -2.38 -22.41 -20.33
C ALA A 38 -2.37 -23.44 -19.18
N ALA A 39 -1.31 -24.24 -19.06
CA ALA A 39 -1.07 -25.12 -17.93
C ALA A 39 -0.07 -24.51 -16.94
N THR A 40 -0.37 -23.32 -16.41
CA THR A 40 0.22 -22.92 -15.13
C THR A 40 -0.49 -23.70 -14.03
N ASN A 41 0.12 -24.85 -13.74
CA ASN A 41 -0.18 -25.79 -12.68
C ASN A 41 -0.82 -25.14 -11.42
N GLU A 42 -1.94 -25.69 -10.98
CA GLU A 42 -2.45 -25.64 -9.59
C GLU A 42 -1.49 -26.25 -8.54
N LYS A 43 -0.28 -26.63 -8.95
CA LYS A 43 0.78 -27.24 -8.14
C LYS A 43 1.95 -26.28 -8.02
N ASP A 44 1.87 -25.39 -7.02
CA ASP A 44 2.99 -24.90 -6.19
C ASP A 44 2.55 -23.70 -5.31
N MET A 45 1.33 -23.71 -4.76
CA MET A 45 1.02 -22.85 -3.62
C MET A 45 1.52 -23.53 -2.35
N ALA A 46 2.28 -22.79 -1.53
CA ALA A 46 2.64 -23.25 -0.20
C ALA A 46 1.39 -23.68 0.59
N PRO A 47 1.47 -24.68 1.49
CA PRO A 47 0.32 -25.14 2.26
C PRO A 47 -0.41 -23.97 2.92
N CYS A 48 -1.70 -23.82 2.63
CA CYS A 48 -2.54 -22.75 3.17
C CYS A 48 -3.72 -23.33 3.92
N ILE A 49 -3.74 -23.15 5.25
CA ILE A 49 -4.83 -23.63 6.12
C ILE A 49 -6.19 -23.06 5.72
N PHE A 50 -6.24 -21.84 5.18
CA PHE A 50 -7.49 -21.25 4.72
C PHE A 50 -8.00 -21.94 3.46
N CYS A 51 -7.14 -22.28 2.50
CA CYS A 51 -7.53 -23.12 1.37
C CYS A 51 -8.09 -24.48 1.81
N ASP A 52 -7.51 -25.10 2.85
CA ASP A 52 -8.02 -26.35 3.40
C ASP A 52 -9.39 -26.18 4.06
N ILE A 53 -9.61 -25.09 4.79
CA ILE A 53 -10.93 -24.74 5.36
C ILE A 53 -11.95 -24.56 4.23
N VAL A 54 -11.64 -23.76 3.20
CA VAL A 54 -12.60 -23.51 2.11
C VAL A 54 -12.89 -24.78 1.29
N ALA A 55 -11.92 -25.68 1.19
CA ALA A 55 -12.08 -26.97 0.52
C ALA A 55 -12.78 -28.04 1.39
N GLY A 56 -13.22 -27.70 2.61
CA GLY A 56 -13.88 -28.63 3.53
C GLY A 56 -12.96 -29.68 4.14
N LYS A 57 -11.63 -29.49 4.07
CA LYS A 57 -10.63 -30.41 4.63
C LYS A 57 -10.36 -30.17 6.12
N SER A 58 -10.96 -29.14 6.72
CA SER A 58 -10.85 -28.81 8.14
C SER A 58 -12.16 -29.15 8.88
N PRO A 59 -12.31 -30.39 9.41
CA PRO A 59 -13.57 -30.85 10.01
C PRO A 59 -13.97 -30.09 11.28
N ASN A 60 -13.00 -29.43 11.94
CA ASN A 60 -13.23 -28.70 13.18
C ASN A 60 -13.66 -27.24 12.94
N THR A 61 -13.73 -26.78 11.69
CA THR A 61 -14.11 -25.40 11.36
C THR A 61 -15.54 -25.38 10.86
N LYS A 62 -16.46 -24.85 11.69
CA LYS A 62 -17.84 -24.60 11.28
C LYS A 62 -17.89 -23.35 10.40
N LEU A 63 -18.42 -23.48 9.19
CA LEU A 63 -18.75 -22.35 8.32
C LEU A 63 -20.11 -21.79 8.76
N GLU A 64 -20.13 -20.53 9.18
CA GLU A 64 -21.35 -19.82 9.56
C GLU A 64 -22.06 -19.22 8.34
N VAL A 65 -21.28 -18.84 7.32
CA VAL A 65 -21.77 -18.43 6.01
C VAL A 65 -20.89 -19.07 4.95
N GLU A 66 -21.51 -19.57 3.88
CA GLU A 66 -20.82 -20.04 2.69
C GLU A 66 -21.50 -19.44 1.45
N THR A 67 -20.70 -18.84 0.58
CA THR A 67 -21.12 -18.30 -0.71
C THR A 67 -20.23 -18.88 -1.81
N ASP A 68 -20.47 -18.51 -3.07
CA ASP A 68 -19.59 -18.90 -4.18
C ASP A 68 -18.22 -18.19 -4.14
N GLU A 69 -18.08 -17.07 -3.40
CA GLU A 69 -16.88 -16.23 -3.42
C GLU A 69 -16.11 -16.20 -2.11
N TYR A 70 -16.78 -16.38 -0.97
CA TYR A 70 -16.17 -16.37 0.36
C TYR A 70 -16.92 -17.25 1.36
N VAL A 71 -16.25 -17.55 2.47
CA VAL A 71 -16.81 -18.22 3.65
C VAL A 71 -16.60 -17.36 4.90
N ILE A 72 -17.48 -17.48 5.89
CA ILE A 72 -17.33 -16.85 7.21
C ILE A 72 -17.26 -17.93 8.28
N PHE A 73 -16.25 -17.85 9.14
CA PHE A 73 -16.09 -18.75 10.29
C PHE A 73 -15.44 -18.04 11.47
N LYS A 74 -15.51 -18.65 12.65
CA LYS A 74 -14.99 -18.07 13.89
C LYS A 74 -13.47 -18.13 13.93
N ASP A 75 -12.83 -17.03 14.35
CA ASP A 75 -11.38 -17.01 14.60
C ASP A 75 -11.04 -17.90 15.82
N ILE A 76 -9.98 -18.70 15.70
CA ILE A 76 -9.53 -19.61 16.78
C ILE A 76 -8.88 -18.87 17.96
N LYS A 77 -8.38 -17.65 17.74
CA LYS A 77 -7.80 -16.74 18.75
C LYS A 77 -8.58 -15.42 18.74
N PRO A 78 -9.81 -15.41 19.30
CA PRO A 78 -10.67 -14.25 19.26
C PRO A 78 -10.04 -13.03 19.95
N ALA A 79 -10.12 -11.87 19.30
CA ALA A 79 -9.58 -10.61 19.81
C ALA A 79 -10.52 -9.89 20.79
N SER A 80 -11.82 -10.20 20.68
CA SER A 80 -12.93 -9.74 21.53
C SER A 80 -13.98 -10.86 21.66
N THR A 81 -15.15 -10.58 22.24
CA THR A 81 -16.27 -11.53 22.43
C THR A 81 -16.63 -12.26 21.13
N TYR A 82 -16.75 -11.49 20.05
CA TYR A 82 -17.04 -11.96 18.70
C TYR A 82 -15.85 -11.63 17.81
N HIS A 83 -15.25 -12.64 17.20
CA HIS A 83 -14.20 -12.49 16.21
C HIS A 83 -14.42 -13.53 15.11
N TYR A 84 -14.78 -13.06 13.93
CA TYR A 84 -15.06 -13.87 12.76
C TYR A 84 -14.17 -13.43 11.60
N LEU A 85 -13.83 -14.39 10.75
CA LEU A 85 -13.05 -14.17 9.54
C LEU A 85 -13.94 -14.40 8.34
N CYS A 86 -13.96 -13.44 7.42
CA CYS A 86 -14.48 -13.64 6.08
C CYS A 86 -13.31 -13.91 5.14
N VAL A 87 -13.28 -15.09 4.53
CA VAL A 87 -12.14 -15.62 3.78
C VAL A 87 -12.57 -15.96 2.36
N THR A 88 -11.82 -15.50 1.36
CA THR A 88 -12.17 -15.74 -0.04
C THR A 88 -12.00 -17.22 -0.42
N LYS A 89 -12.88 -17.76 -1.28
CA LYS A 89 -12.74 -19.12 -1.82
C LYS A 89 -11.51 -19.24 -2.73
N ARG A 90 -11.29 -18.21 -3.56
CA ARG A 90 -10.06 -18.06 -4.34
C ARG A 90 -8.91 -17.67 -3.42
N HIS A 91 -7.75 -18.29 -3.63
CA HIS A 91 -6.52 -17.89 -2.93
C HIS A 91 -6.03 -16.54 -3.47
N ILE A 92 -6.01 -15.54 -2.60
CA ILE A 92 -5.44 -14.21 -2.84
C ILE A 92 -4.49 -13.98 -1.67
N GLU A 93 -3.21 -13.67 -1.91
CA GLU A 93 -2.21 -13.71 -0.82
C GLU A 93 -2.55 -12.77 0.35
N SER A 94 -2.97 -11.54 0.05
CA SER A 94 -3.34 -10.52 1.05
C SER A 94 -3.99 -9.31 0.38
N LEU A 95 -4.41 -8.32 1.17
CA LEU A 95 -4.89 -7.03 0.66
C LEU A 95 -3.84 -6.31 -0.22
N LYS A 96 -2.54 -6.62 -0.04
CA LYS A 96 -1.43 -5.97 -0.77
C LYS A 96 -1.43 -6.28 -2.27
N VAL A 97 -1.93 -7.44 -2.69
CA VAL A 97 -1.91 -7.89 -4.10
C VAL A 97 -3.24 -7.65 -4.83
N MET A 98 -4.22 -7.05 -4.14
CA MET A 98 -5.53 -6.75 -4.74
C MET A 98 -5.42 -5.59 -5.74
N THR A 99 -6.39 -5.49 -6.64
CA THR A 99 -6.54 -4.38 -7.58
C THR A 99 -7.86 -3.63 -7.40
N LYS A 100 -8.07 -2.53 -8.13
CA LYS A 100 -9.33 -1.77 -8.08
C LYS A 100 -10.54 -2.63 -8.49
N GLU A 101 -10.31 -3.61 -9.35
CA GLU A 101 -11.30 -4.58 -9.82
C GLU A 101 -11.77 -5.51 -8.69
N ASP A 102 -11.00 -5.67 -7.61
CA ASP A 102 -11.38 -6.47 -6.45
C ASP A 102 -12.17 -5.67 -5.39
N ILE A 103 -12.33 -4.34 -5.52
CA ILE A 103 -13.13 -3.53 -4.58
C ILE A 103 -14.56 -4.09 -4.38
N PRO A 104 -15.29 -4.52 -5.44
CA PRO A 104 -16.59 -5.14 -5.27
C PRO A 104 -16.57 -6.38 -4.38
N LEU A 105 -15.49 -7.19 -4.43
CA LEU A 105 -15.33 -8.34 -3.56
C LEU A 105 -15.16 -7.90 -2.09
N VAL A 106 -14.33 -6.89 -1.82
CA VAL A 106 -14.15 -6.31 -0.48
C VAL A 106 -15.49 -5.82 0.09
N ASN A 107 -16.31 -5.15 -0.72
CA ASN A 107 -17.63 -4.69 -0.31
C ASN A 107 -18.57 -5.86 0.02
N ARG A 108 -18.60 -6.90 -0.82
CA ARG A 108 -19.41 -8.11 -0.55
C ARG A 108 -18.95 -8.85 0.70
N MET A 109 -17.66 -8.87 0.99
CA MET A 109 -17.12 -9.45 2.24
C MET A 109 -17.57 -8.65 3.48
N GLU A 110 -17.54 -7.31 3.41
CA GLU A 110 -18.01 -6.44 4.50
C GLU A 110 -19.52 -6.59 4.70
N GLU A 111 -20.30 -6.59 3.62
CA GLU A 111 -21.75 -6.83 3.65
C GLU A 111 -22.08 -8.19 4.25
N GLY A 112 -21.32 -9.23 3.88
CA GLY A 112 -21.44 -10.57 4.44
C GLY A 112 -21.23 -10.60 5.95
N LEU A 113 -20.14 -9.99 6.44
CA LEU A 113 -19.86 -9.91 7.88
C LEU A 113 -20.89 -9.08 8.65
N LYS A 114 -21.30 -7.92 8.11
CA LYS A 114 -22.35 -7.09 8.72
C LYS A 114 -23.70 -7.80 8.75
N GLY A 115 -24.05 -8.50 7.67
CA GLY A 115 -25.27 -9.31 7.58
C GLY A 115 -25.27 -10.45 8.59
N PHE A 116 -24.14 -11.15 8.72
CA PHE A 116 -23.96 -12.19 9.72
C PHE A 116 -24.02 -11.64 11.15
N PHE A 117 -23.35 -10.52 11.44
CA PHE A 117 -23.40 -9.90 12.78
C PHE A 117 -24.83 -9.50 13.17
N LYS A 118 -25.57 -8.90 12.24
CA LYS A 118 -27.00 -8.60 12.45
C LYS A 118 -27.83 -9.85 12.70
N SER A 119 -27.58 -10.96 11.99
CA SER A 119 -28.34 -12.20 12.19
C SER A 119 -28.05 -12.87 13.54
N GLN A 120 -26.93 -12.54 14.18
CA GLN A 120 -26.54 -12.98 15.51
C GLN A 120 -26.85 -11.94 16.61
N ASP A 121 -27.59 -10.87 16.29
CA ASP A 121 -27.89 -9.76 17.22
C ASP A 121 -26.64 -9.07 17.81
N ILE A 122 -25.56 -8.99 17.01
CA ILE A 122 -24.31 -8.33 17.38
C ILE A 122 -24.37 -6.86 16.94
N ASP A 123 -24.12 -5.93 17.87
CA ASP A 123 -24.10 -4.50 17.59
C ASP A 123 -22.98 -4.10 16.63
N LEU A 124 -23.35 -3.43 15.54
CA LEU A 124 -22.42 -2.94 14.52
C LEU A 124 -21.75 -1.62 14.90
N ASN A 125 -22.32 -0.84 15.82
CA ASN A 125 -21.77 0.47 16.20
C ASN A 125 -20.43 0.34 16.93
N ASP A 126 -20.24 -0.77 17.65
CA ASP A 126 -18.97 -1.14 18.29
C ASP A 126 -18.29 -2.32 17.57
N ALA A 127 -18.52 -2.47 16.26
CA ALA A 127 -17.84 -3.46 15.44
C ALA A 127 -16.67 -2.85 14.66
N LEU A 128 -15.63 -3.65 14.44
CA LEU A 128 -14.48 -3.33 13.60
C LEU A 128 -14.37 -4.34 12.46
N PHE A 129 -14.25 -3.81 11.25
CA PHE A 129 -14.02 -4.60 10.04
C PHE A 129 -12.73 -4.16 9.35
N GLY A 130 -11.86 -5.10 8.99
CA GLY A 130 -10.61 -4.77 8.32
C GLY A 130 -9.67 -5.95 8.09
N PHE A 131 -8.46 -5.64 7.63
CA PHE A 131 -7.45 -6.59 7.18
C PHE A 131 -6.12 -6.30 7.85
N HIS A 132 -5.39 -7.35 8.21
CA HIS A 132 -3.98 -7.20 8.51
C HIS A 132 -3.13 -7.03 7.23
N MET A 133 -2.03 -6.29 7.35
CA MET A 133 -1.11 -6.01 6.23
C MET A 133 0.21 -6.76 6.41
N PRO A 134 0.79 -7.34 5.33
CA PRO A 134 2.14 -7.90 5.39
C PRO A 134 3.17 -6.88 5.91
N PRO A 135 4.15 -7.29 6.72
CA PRO A 135 4.46 -8.66 7.15
C PRO A 135 3.63 -9.19 8.34
N PHE A 136 2.62 -8.45 8.81
CA PHE A 136 1.86 -8.75 10.04
C PHE A 136 0.59 -9.58 9.79
N ILE A 137 0.64 -10.52 8.85
CA ILE A 137 -0.45 -11.47 8.59
C ILE A 137 -0.09 -12.85 9.13
N SER A 138 -1.02 -13.50 9.82
CA SER A 138 -0.83 -14.86 10.35
C SER A 138 -0.96 -15.94 9.26
N VAL A 139 -1.83 -15.70 8.29
CA VAL A 139 -2.07 -16.59 7.14
C VAL A 139 -1.99 -15.76 5.87
N LYS A 140 -1.19 -16.23 4.90
CA LYS A 140 -1.03 -15.61 3.57
C LYS A 140 -2.20 -15.93 2.65
N HIS A 141 -3.40 -15.56 3.07
CA HIS A 141 -4.63 -15.69 2.32
C HIS A 141 -5.57 -14.56 2.74
N LEU A 142 -6.20 -13.87 1.80
CA LEU A 142 -7.03 -12.70 2.06
C LEU A 142 -8.18 -13.05 3.01
N HIS A 143 -8.18 -12.42 4.17
CA HIS A 143 -9.22 -12.56 5.16
C HIS A 143 -9.56 -11.21 5.80
N MET A 144 -10.85 -10.90 5.88
CA MET A 144 -11.34 -9.75 6.61
C MET A 144 -11.72 -10.19 8.02
N HIS A 145 -11.22 -9.48 9.02
CA HIS A 145 -11.64 -9.60 10.40
C HIS A 145 -12.94 -8.83 10.60
N GLY A 146 -13.94 -9.46 11.21
CA GLY A 146 -15.05 -8.81 11.88
C GLY A 146 -14.92 -9.03 13.38
N ILE A 147 -14.77 -7.96 14.15
CA ILE A 147 -14.55 -8.02 15.61
C ILE A 147 -15.57 -7.14 16.31
N ALA A 148 -16.25 -7.68 17.33
CA ALA A 148 -17.16 -6.92 18.19
C ALA A 148 -17.25 -7.54 19.59
N PRO A 149 -17.59 -6.76 20.63
CA PRO A 149 -17.49 -5.31 20.69
C PRO A 149 -16.01 -4.90 20.69
N ARG A 150 -15.65 -3.85 19.96
CA ARG A 150 -14.29 -3.34 19.93
C ARG A 150 -13.86 -2.80 21.28
N SER A 151 -14.78 -2.21 22.05
CA SER A 151 -14.53 -1.73 23.41
C SER A 151 -14.05 -2.82 24.38
N ASN A 152 -14.33 -4.10 24.10
CA ASN A 152 -13.94 -5.24 24.94
C ASN A 152 -12.58 -5.86 24.54
N MET A 153 -11.87 -5.28 23.55
CA MET A 153 -10.51 -5.74 23.23
C MET A 153 -9.53 -5.41 24.37
N SER A 154 -8.65 -6.35 24.69
CA SER A 154 -7.50 -6.07 25.56
C SER A 154 -6.64 -4.95 24.98
N TRP A 155 -5.78 -4.35 25.80
CA TRP A 155 -4.86 -3.30 25.32
C TRP A 155 -3.93 -3.80 24.19
N THR A 156 -3.46 -5.05 24.26
CA THR A 156 -2.61 -5.65 23.21
C THR A 156 -3.38 -5.88 21.91
N ASN A 157 -4.61 -6.38 21.99
CA ASN A 157 -5.46 -6.59 20.82
C ASN A 157 -5.87 -5.24 20.22
N SER A 158 -6.21 -4.27 21.05
CA SER A 158 -6.53 -2.89 20.63
C SER A 158 -5.38 -2.25 19.84
N PHE A 159 -4.13 -2.55 20.21
CA PHE A 159 -2.95 -2.12 19.45
C PHE A 159 -2.83 -2.84 18.11
N MET A 160 -3.00 -4.17 18.09
CA MET A 160 -2.93 -4.97 16.86
C MET A 160 -4.02 -4.60 15.85
N PHE A 161 -5.23 -4.30 16.31
CA PHE A 161 -6.38 -3.95 15.47
C PHE A 161 -6.61 -2.44 15.37
N LYS A 162 -5.56 -1.64 15.63
CA LYS A 162 -5.66 -0.18 15.57
C LYS A 162 -5.93 0.29 14.12
N PRO A 163 -7.06 0.96 13.86
CA PRO A 163 -7.37 1.54 12.55
C PRO A 163 -6.27 2.45 12.03
N SER A 164 -6.14 2.51 10.71
CA SER A 164 -5.20 3.39 10.02
C SER A 164 -3.74 3.19 10.47
N SER A 165 -3.39 2.02 11.01
CA SER A 165 -2.00 1.64 11.29
C SER A 165 -1.33 1.07 10.03
N TYR A 166 -0.03 0.78 10.10
CA TYR A 166 0.68 0.12 9.01
C TYR A 166 0.25 -1.36 8.86
N TRP A 167 -0.02 -2.03 9.97
CA TRP A 167 -0.30 -3.46 10.03
C TRP A 167 -1.79 -3.81 10.02
N PHE A 168 -2.70 -2.83 10.10
CA PHE A 168 -4.14 -3.04 10.01
C PHE A 168 -4.85 -1.93 9.25
N LYS A 169 -5.65 -2.31 8.25
CA LYS A 169 -6.46 -1.43 7.41
C LYS A 169 -7.94 -1.73 7.62
N THR A 170 -8.73 -0.72 7.96
CA THR A 170 -10.19 -0.88 7.97
C THR A 170 -10.71 -1.16 6.56
N VAL A 171 -11.96 -1.58 6.42
CA VAL A 171 -12.55 -1.74 5.06
C VAL A 171 -12.54 -0.42 4.30
N GLU A 172 -12.72 0.71 4.99
CA GLU A 172 -12.62 2.03 4.37
C GLU A 172 -11.20 2.32 3.89
N ASP A 173 -10.19 2.05 4.73
CA ASP A 173 -8.80 2.15 4.33
C ASP A 173 -8.47 1.17 3.18
N ALA A 174 -9.11 0.00 3.12
CA ALA A 174 -8.91 -1.02 2.09
C ALA A 174 -9.52 -0.63 0.74
N ARG A 175 -10.68 0.04 0.74
CA ARG A 175 -11.28 0.64 -0.48
C ARG A 175 -10.40 1.74 -1.06
N GLN A 176 -9.76 2.49 -0.17
CA GLN A 176 -8.88 3.60 -0.51
C GLN A 176 -7.43 3.15 -0.68
N TRP A 177 -7.12 1.91 -0.32
CA TRP A 177 -5.78 1.35 -0.41
C TRP A 177 -5.36 1.49 -1.87
N SER A 178 -4.28 2.24 -2.08
CA SER A 178 -3.66 2.38 -3.39
C SER A 178 -3.27 0.98 -3.82
N PHE A 179 -4.13 0.35 -4.60
CA PHE A 179 -3.77 -0.77 -5.43
C PHE A 179 -2.70 -0.22 -6.35
N VAL A 180 -1.44 -0.41 -5.97
CA VAL A 180 -0.31 0.03 -6.77
C VAL A 180 -0.33 -0.87 -7.99
N ASP A 181 -1.01 -0.39 -9.03
CA ASP A 181 -0.67 -0.73 -10.39
C ASP A 181 0.82 -0.45 -10.51
N ASN A 182 1.59 -1.53 -10.58
CA ASN A 182 3.02 -1.51 -10.78
C ASN A 182 3.34 -1.16 -12.25
N GLN A 183 2.60 -0.21 -12.83
CA GLN A 183 2.76 0.30 -14.17
C GLN A 183 2.30 1.77 -14.21
N ILE A 184 3.30 2.66 -14.21
CA ILE A 184 3.36 3.86 -15.06
C ILE A 184 1.99 4.43 -15.46
N THR A 185 1.45 5.38 -14.70
CA THR A 185 1.07 6.72 -15.22
C THR A 185 0.26 7.54 -14.21
N ARG A 186 0.57 8.83 -14.25
CA ARG A 186 -0.12 9.96 -13.65
C ARG A 186 -1.64 9.92 -13.91
N LYS A 187 -2.47 9.59 -12.91
CA LYS A 187 -3.83 10.16 -12.77
C LYS A 187 -4.37 10.01 -11.34
N LYS A 188 -4.37 11.14 -10.64
CA LYS A 188 -5.22 11.57 -9.51
C LYS A 188 -6.20 10.49 -9.00
N THR A 189 -5.77 9.68 -8.03
CA THR A 189 -6.68 8.83 -7.24
C THR A 189 -6.73 9.41 -5.81
N MET A 190 -7.95 9.56 -5.24
CA MET A 190 -8.17 10.22 -3.95
C MET A 190 -7.72 9.35 -2.78
N VAL A 191 -6.54 9.65 -2.24
CA VAL A 191 -6.14 9.31 -0.87
C VAL A 191 -6.80 10.33 0.06
N PHE A 192 -7.49 9.91 1.14
CA PHE A 192 -7.81 10.82 2.24
C PHE A 192 -6.50 11.21 2.94
N CYS A 193 -5.82 12.18 2.35
CA CYS A 193 -4.59 12.73 2.85
C CYS A 193 -4.87 14.16 3.28
N VAL A 194 -4.76 14.43 4.58
CA VAL A 194 -4.96 15.77 5.16
C VAL A 194 -4.08 16.82 4.47
N PHE A 195 -2.86 16.46 4.07
CA PHE A 195 -1.99 17.37 3.34
C PHE A 195 -2.45 17.61 1.90
N CYS A 196 -2.96 16.59 1.21
CA CYS A 196 -3.60 16.78 -0.10
C CYS A 196 -4.83 17.67 -0.01
N ASP A 197 -5.59 17.59 1.07
CA ASP A 197 -6.76 18.45 1.29
C ASP A 197 -6.34 19.89 1.64
N ILE A 198 -5.28 20.08 2.43
CA ILE A 198 -4.63 21.39 2.65
C ILE A 198 -4.17 21.99 1.31
N ILE A 199 -3.43 21.23 0.50
CA ILE A 199 -2.94 21.68 -0.82
C ILE A 199 -4.09 22.03 -1.77
N LYS A 200 -5.25 21.35 -1.66
CA LYS A 200 -6.46 21.65 -2.45
C LYS A 200 -7.32 22.78 -1.86
N GLY A 201 -6.88 23.42 -0.77
CA GLY A 201 -7.62 24.50 -0.12
C GLY A 201 -8.87 24.06 0.63
N LYS A 202 -9.01 22.76 0.95
CA LYS A 202 -10.16 22.23 1.72
C LYS A 202 -10.00 22.36 3.23
N SER A 203 -8.83 22.79 3.71
CA SER A 203 -8.56 23.10 5.12
C SER A 203 -8.39 24.62 5.28
N PRO A 204 -9.49 25.38 5.44
CA PRO A 204 -9.44 26.84 5.48
C PRO A 204 -8.68 27.38 6.71
N SER A 205 -8.49 26.57 7.75
CA SER A 205 -7.73 26.93 8.95
C SER A 205 -6.21 26.87 8.75
N THR A 206 -5.72 26.21 7.69
CA THR A 206 -4.28 26.07 7.44
C THR A 206 -3.80 27.17 6.51
N LYS A 207 -3.03 28.11 7.07
CA LYS A 207 -2.37 29.15 6.28
C LYS A 207 -1.13 28.59 5.57
N ILE A 208 -1.10 28.71 4.25
CA ILE A 208 0.10 28.43 3.44
C ILE A 208 1.01 29.66 3.49
N GLU A 209 2.24 29.48 3.96
CA GLU A 209 3.24 30.54 4.07
C GLU A 209 4.10 30.66 2.81
N VAL A 210 4.36 29.53 2.15
CA VAL A 210 5.06 29.47 0.86
C VAL A 210 4.35 28.49 -0.05
N GLU A 211 4.18 28.86 -1.31
CA GLU A 211 3.66 27.97 -2.35
C GLU A 211 4.57 28.03 -3.59
N THR A 212 4.99 26.87 -4.06
CA THR A 212 5.79 26.69 -5.29
C THR A 212 5.11 25.67 -6.20
N GLU A 213 5.67 25.38 -7.37
CA GLU A 213 5.17 24.30 -8.22
C GLU A 213 5.36 22.90 -7.61
N GLU A 214 6.39 22.70 -6.78
CA GLU A 214 6.76 21.37 -6.25
C GLU A 214 6.29 21.13 -4.81
N TYR A 215 6.19 22.16 -3.97
CA TYR A 215 5.84 22.06 -2.55
C TYR A 215 5.13 23.29 -1.99
N VAL A 216 4.53 23.10 -0.80
CA VAL A 216 3.99 24.16 0.06
C VAL A 216 4.65 24.13 1.43
N ILE A 217 4.73 25.27 2.12
CA ILE A 217 5.19 25.36 3.52
C ILE A 217 4.07 25.93 4.38
N PHE A 218 3.76 25.25 5.49
CA PHE A 218 2.80 25.72 6.48
C PHE A 218 3.20 25.29 7.89
N LYS A 219 2.61 25.92 8.91
CA LYS A 219 2.92 25.65 10.32
C LYS A 219 2.35 24.30 10.76
N ASP A 220 3.12 23.53 11.53
CA ASP A 220 2.61 22.31 12.18
C ASP A 220 1.55 22.68 13.23
N ILE A 221 0.46 21.92 13.29
CA ILE A 221 -0.64 22.13 14.25
C ILE A 221 -0.25 21.73 15.68
N LYS A 222 0.76 20.87 15.85
CA LYS A 222 1.37 20.46 17.11
C LYS A 222 2.88 20.77 17.06
N PRO A 223 3.26 22.05 17.18
CA PRO A 223 4.65 22.46 17.05
C PRO A 223 5.51 21.84 18.16
N ALA A 224 6.66 21.27 17.80
CA ALA A 224 7.63 20.68 18.72
C ALA A 224 8.57 21.73 19.33
N SER A 225 8.63 22.92 18.72
CA SER A 225 9.44 24.07 19.14
C SER A 225 8.71 25.36 18.75
N LYS A 226 9.26 26.52 19.13
CA LYS A 226 8.73 27.85 18.79
C LYS A 226 8.39 28.00 17.30
N TYR A 227 9.29 27.52 16.44
CA TYR A 227 9.08 27.43 15.00
C TYR A 227 9.08 25.96 14.60
N HIS A 228 7.93 25.45 14.17
CA HIS A 228 7.80 24.12 13.56
C HIS A 228 6.95 24.25 12.31
N TYR A 229 7.61 24.11 11.15
CA TYR A 229 6.98 24.22 9.84
C TYR A 229 7.20 22.94 9.06
N LEU A 230 6.23 22.61 8.23
CA LEU A 230 6.26 21.45 7.35
C LEU A 230 6.42 21.96 5.92
N CYS A 231 7.44 21.48 5.23
CA CYS A 231 7.55 21.60 3.77
C CYS A 231 7.00 20.33 3.15
N VAL A 232 5.91 20.44 2.40
CA VAL A 232 5.10 19.30 1.95
C VAL A 232 4.99 19.32 0.44
N THR A 233 5.27 18.20 -0.22
CA THR A 233 5.23 18.13 -1.69
C THR A 233 3.81 18.34 -2.22
N LYS A 234 3.63 19.06 -3.33
CA LYS A 234 2.32 19.18 -3.99
C LYS A 234 1.86 17.83 -4.56
N ARG A 235 2.80 17.06 -5.10
CA ARG A 235 2.60 15.67 -5.48
C ARG A 235 2.48 14.80 -4.23
N HIS A 236 1.49 13.91 -4.20
CA HIS A 236 1.40 12.89 -3.16
C HIS A 236 2.50 11.85 -3.36
N ILE A 237 3.46 11.83 -2.43
CA ILE A 237 4.49 10.81 -2.29
C ILE A 237 4.30 10.24 -0.90
N GLU A 238 4.13 8.93 -0.71
CA GLU A 238 3.70 8.38 0.58
C GLU A 238 4.66 8.71 1.73
N CYS A 239 5.96 8.47 1.55
CA CYS A 239 7.03 8.84 2.47
C CYS A 239 8.40 8.62 1.82
N LEU A 240 9.50 8.80 2.58
CA LEU A 240 10.87 8.59 2.10
C LEU A 240 11.14 7.20 1.50
N THR A 241 10.44 6.14 1.95
CA THR A 241 10.67 4.79 1.41
C THR A 241 10.18 4.65 -0.03
N ALA A 242 9.24 5.49 -0.46
CA ALA A 242 8.70 5.50 -1.83
C ALA A 242 9.56 6.30 -2.83
N MET A 243 10.64 6.94 -2.37
CA MET A 243 11.54 7.76 -3.20
C MET A 243 12.73 6.94 -3.72
N SER A 244 13.29 7.36 -4.85
CA SER A 244 14.52 6.82 -5.45
C SER A 244 15.67 7.84 -5.41
N LYS A 245 16.85 7.45 -5.94
CA LYS A 245 17.99 8.35 -6.11
C LYS A 245 17.68 9.58 -6.98
N ASP A 246 16.71 9.47 -7.89
CA ASP A 246 16.34 10.56 -8.80
C ASP A 246 15.57 11.67 -8.07
N ASP A 247 15.02 11.38 -6.88
CA ASP A 247 14.30 12.36 -6.07
C ASP A 247 15.22 13.19 -5.14
N ILE A 248 16.54 12.98 -5.15
CA ILE A 248 17.50 13.75 -4.33
C ILE A 248 17.39 15.26 -4.61
N ALA A 249 17.17 15.63 -5.87
CA ALA A 249 16.99 17.04 -6.25
C ALA A 249 15.77 17.66 -5.56
N LEU A 250 14.67 16.92 -5.43
CA LEU A 250 13.45 17.37 -4.73
C LEU A 250 13.71 17.56 -3.24
N VAL A 251 14.44 16.64 -2.58
CA VAL A 251 14.82 16.76 -1.17
C VAL A 251 15.61 18.06 -0.93
N ASN A 252 16.60 18.35 -1.78
CA ASN A 252 17.40 19.55 -1.67
C ASN A 252 16.57 20.82 -1.91
N GLN A 253 15.67 20.81 -2.90
CA GLN A 253 14.75 21.94 -3.14
C GLN A 253 13.83 22.24 -1.95
N MET A 254 13.34 21.19 -1.26
CA MET A 254 12.53 21.34 -0.04
C MET A 254 13.35 21.95 1.10
N ALA A 255 14.60 21.49 1.29
CA ALA A 255 15.50 22.00 2.32
C ALA A 255 15.85 23.47 2.08
N GLU A 256 16.23 23.83 0.86
CA GLU A 256 16.49 25.22 0.47
C GLU A 256 15.25 26.11 0.65
N GLY A 257 14.07 25.57 0.37
CA GLY A 257 12.79 26.23 0.63
C GLY A 257 12.61 26.62 2.10
N LEU A 258 12.77 25.66 3.01
CA LEU A 258 12.71 25.89 4.45
C LEU A 258 13.80 26.86 4.92
N GLN A 259 15.03 26.72 4.41
CA GLN A 259 16.12 27.63 4.76
C GLN A 259 15.83 29.08 4.36
N ARG A 260 15.34 29.31 3.13
CA ARG A 260 14.93 30.65 2.67
C ARG A 260 13.79 31.20 3.53
N PHE A 261 12.80 30.37 3.83
CA PHE A 261 11.68 30.76 4.67
C PHE A 261 12.11 31.11 6.10
N PHE A 262 12.98 30.32 6.72
CA PHE A 262 13.51 30.59 8.06
C PHE A 262 14.34 31.86 8.11
N LYS A 263 15.18 32.09 7.09
CA LYS A 263 15.88 33.38 6.92
C LYS A 263 14.92 34.57 6.82
N SER A 264 13.80 34.44 6.10
CA SER A 264 12.80 35.52 6.02
C SER A 264 12.11 35.83 7.35
N LEU A 265 12.11 34.88 8.29
CA LEU A 265 11.63 35.04 9.65
C LEU A 265 12.73 35.49 10.64
N ASN A 266 13.95 35.77 10.15
CA ASN A 266 15.14 36.05 10.96
C ASN A 266 15.49 34.93 11.96
N ILE A 267 15.25 33.67 11.59
CA ILE A 267 15.63 32.49 12.37
C ILE A 267 17.06 32.09 11.99
N ASP A 268 17.93 31.87 12.98
CA ASP A 268 19.27 31.32 12.74
C ASP A 268 19.18 29.85 12.28
N LEU A 269 19.74 29.56 11.11
CA LEU A 269 19.76 28.20 10.56
C LEU A 269 20.65 27.25 11.38
N ASN A 270 21.59 27.76 12.18
CA ASN A 270 22.41 26.93 13.07
C ASN A 270 21.58 26.33 14.22
N GLU A 271 20.43 26.93 14.53
CA GLU A 271 19.51 26.43 15.56
C GLU A 271 18.41 25.54 14.96
N ALA A 272 18.38 25.41 13.63
CA ALA A 272 17.34 24.70 12.91
C ALA A 272 17.70 23.24 12.66
N LEU A 273 16.75 22.35 12.95
CA LEU A 273 16.76 20.97 12.54
C LEU A 273 15.85 20.79 11.33
N MET A 274 16.37 20.20 10.25
CA MET A 274 15.60 19.85 9.06
C MET A 274 15.74 18.38 8.73
N GLY A 275 14.62 17.71 8.50
CA GLY A 275 14.65 16.29 8.20
C GLY A 275 13.27 15.66 8.05
N PHE A 276 13.25 14.34 8.00
CA PHE A 276 12.07 13.55 7.75
C PHE A 276 11.98 12.41 8.76
N HIS A 277 10.76 12.07 9.14
CA HIS A 277 10.52 10.82 9.81
C HIS A 277 10.56 9.61 8.84
N MET A 278 10.99 8.46 9.36
CA MET A 278 10.98 7.17 8.68
C MET A 278 9.90 6.26 9.27
N PRO A 279 9.27 5.36 8.47
CA PRO A 279 8.34 4.38 9.01
C PRO A 279 9.03 3.51 10.08
N PRO A 280 8.31 3.12 11.16
CA PRO A 280 6.88 3.31 11.41
C PRO A 280 6.50 4.64 12.09
N ILE A 281 7.45 5.55 12.33
CA ILE A 281 7.23 6.76 13.15
C ILE A 281 6.85 7.94 12.25
N ILE A 282 5.76 7.83 11.48
CA ILE A 282 5.27 8.93 10.61
C ILE A 282 3.84 9.28 10.99
N SER A 283 3.55 10.57 11.15
CA SER A 283 2.22 11.06 11.53
C SER A 283 1.26 11.15 10.35
N VAL A 284 1.74 11.56 9.18
CA VAL A 284 0.95 11.69 7.94
C VAL A 284 1.71 11.05 6.78
N TYR A 285 1.08 10.10 6.09
CA TYR A 285 1.63 9.42 4.91
C TYR A 285 1.53 10.29 3.66
N HIS A 286 2.25 11.41 3.70
CA HIS A 286 2.51 12.28 2.57
C HIS A 286 3.83 12.98 2.85
N LEU A 287 4.79 12.88 1.96
CA LEU A 287 6.15 13.35 2.13
C LEU A 287 6.19 14.80 2.60
N HIS A 288 6.73 14.99 3.80
CA HIS A 288 6.90 16.28 4.43
C HIS A 288 8.22 16.33 5.15
N MET A 289 8.96 17.42 4.95
CA MET A 289 10.16 17.75 5.70
C MET A 289 9.76 18.63 6.87
N HIS A 290 10.19 18.24 8.07
CA HIS A 290 10.11 19.09 9.25
C HIS A 290 11.23 20.12 9.20
N GLY A 291 10.90 21.39 9.42
CA GLY A 291 11.84 22.43 9.83
C GLY A 291 11.47 22.87 11.25
N ILE A 292 12.39 22.68 12.20
CA ILE A 292 12.17 22.94 13.63
C ILE A 292 13.26 23.87 14.13
N ALA A 293 12.91 24.98 14.79
CA ALA A 293 13.88 25.90 15.38
C ALA A 293 13.28 26.67 16.59
N PRO A 294 14.10 27.00 17.61
CA PRO A 294 15.39 26.39 17.88
C PRO A 294 15.20 24.96 18.41
N GLY A 295 16.13 24.05 18.13
CA GLY A 295 16.04 22.68 18.64
C GLY A 295 16.05 22.58 20.18
N THR A 296 16.56 23.59 20.86
CA THR A 296 16.66 23.67 22.33
C THR A 296 15.30 23.69 23.04
N ASP A 297 14.30 24.28 22.40
CA ASP A 297 12.95 24.47 22.96
C ASP A 297 12.11 23.18 22.94
N MET A 298 12.60 22.12 22.28
CA MET A 298 11.91 20.83 22.26
C MET A 298 11.81 20.21 23.65
N SER A 299 10.65 19.62 23.95
CA SER A 299 10.47 18.80 25.16
C SER A 299 11.39 17.56 25.14
N SER A 300 11.58 16.89 26.28
CA SER A 300 12.35 15.63 26.31
C SER A 300 11.77 14.55 25.38
N HIS A 301 10.45 14.54 25.17
CA HIS A 301 9.79 13.63 24.24
C HIS A 301 10.10 13.98 22.78
N ASP A 302 9.95 15.25 22.42
CA ASP A 302 10.21 15.71 21.04
C ASP A 302 11.68 15.56 20.68
N ARG A 303 12.60 15.87 21.60
CA ARG A 303 14.04 15.63 21.40
C ARG A 303 14.35 14.17 21.09
N TYR A 304 13.59 13.22 21.61
CA TYR A 304 13.73 11.80 21.26
C TYR A 304 13.17 11.49 19.87
N LEU A 305 11.99 12.02 19.53
CA LEU A 305 11.37 11.83 18.22
C LEU A 305 12.21 12.40 17.07
N PHE A 306 12.82 13.57 17.28
CA PHE A 306 13.64 14.27 16.29
C PHE A 306 15.15 14.02 16.48
N LYS A 307 15.53 13.02 17.29
CA LYS A 307 16.93 12.72 17.58
C LYS A 307 17.70 12.34 16.31
N THR A 308 18.88 12.94 16.15
CA THR A 308 19.83 12.60 15.08
C THR A 308 21.20 12.25 15.69
N PRO A 309 21.87 11.19 15.22
CA PRO A 309 21.37 10.19 14.26
C PRO A 309 20.31 9.28 14.92
N SER A 310 19.35 8.78 14.13
CA SER A 310 18.42 7.72 14.55
C SER A 310 17.88 6.93 13.36
N TYR A 311 17.20 5.80 13.64
CA TYR A 311 16.53 5.01 12.61
C TYR A 311 15.26 5.71 12.08
N TRP A 312 14.56 6.43 12.96
CA TRP A 312 13.21 6.94 12.73
C TRP A 312 13.16 8.42 12.30
N PHE A 313 14.27 9.15 12.36
CA PHE A 313 14.38 10.51 11.83
C PHE A 313 15.71 10.69 11.10
N LYS A 314 15.66 11.21 9.87
CA LYS A 314 16.82 11.46 9.02
C LYS A 314 16.93 12.93 8.69
N THR A 315 18.09 13.52 8.94
CA THR A 315 18.47 14.84 8.42
C THR A 315 18.46 14.85 6.89
N VAL A 316 18.51 16.04 6.29
CA VAL A 316 18.63 16.21 4.82
C VAL A 316 19.83 15.43 4.28
N GLU A 317 20.98 15.47 4.97
CA GLU A 317 22.19 14.76 4.55
C GLU A 317 22.02 13.23 4.63
N GLU A 318 21.52 12.72 5.75
CA GLU A 318 21.25 11.28 5.92
C GLU A 318 20.20 10.77 4.93
N THR A 319 19.20 11.59 4.58
CA THR A 319 18.21 11.27 3.55
C THR A 319 18.87 11.17 2.18
N ASN A 320 19.74 12.11 1.81
CA ASN A 320 20.45 12.06 0.53
C ASN A 320 21.35 10.82 0.43
N GLN A 321 22.07 10.46 1.50
CA GLN A 321 22.85 9.23 1.57
C GLN A 321 21.96 7.98 1.45
N TYR A 322 20.82 7.96 2.15
CA TYR A 322 19.84 6.88 2.06
C TYR A 322 19.32 6.69 0.63
N LEU A 323 18.94 7.77 -0.07
CA LEU A 323 18.44 7.71 -1.43
C LEU A 323 19.53 7.31 -2.43
N ALA A 324 20.76 7.80 -2.25
CA ALA A 324 21.90 7.41 -3.08
C ALA A 324 22.27 5.93 -2.98
N SER A 325 21.96 5.29 -1.84
CA SER A 325 22.16 3.85 -1.64
C SER A 325 21.11 2.95 -2.32
N LYS A 326 20.00 3.52 -2.81
CA LYS A 326 18.96 2.76 -3.53
C LYS A 326 19.39 2.55 -4.97
N SER A 327 19.27 1.30 -5.44
CA SER A 327 19.58 0.86 -6.81
C SER A 327 18.72 1.54 -7.86
#